data_AF-A0AAD7LSI7-F1
#
_entry.id   AF-A0AAD7LSI7-F1
#
_cell.length_a   1.000
_cell.length_b   1.000
_cell.length_c   1.000
_cell.angle_alpha   90.00
_cell.angle_beta   90.00
_cell.angle_gamma   90.00
#
_symmetry.space_group_name_H-M   'P 1'
#
loop_
_entity.id
_entity.type
_entity.pdbx_description
1 polymer ?
#
loop_
_entity_poly.entity_id
_entity_poly.type
_entity_poly.pdbx_seq_one_letter_code
_entity_poly.pdbx_strand_id
1 'polypeptide(L)'
;MRAMETEGSGREYHLMKCAAQVEFPKFDGEDLRNWVFRSQEFFEVDQTLEEMKVRVAAMHFGDRAFEWYQGFLEERGMHRPS
;
A
#
# COMPACT_ATOMS: atom_id res chain seq x y z
N MET A 1 -42.31 21.85 -12.78
CA MET A 1 -41.10 22.31 -12.07
C MET A 1 -41.07 21.68 -10.68
N ARG A 2 -39.88 21.17 -10.28
CA ARG A 2 -39.41 20.85 -8.91
C ARG A 2 -40.01 19.60 -8.24
N ALA A 3 -39.27 18.70 -7.60
CA ALA A 3 -37.85 18.32 -7.57
C ALA A 3 -37.79 16.85 -7.11
N MET A 4 -36.83 16.08 -7.62
CA MET A 4 -36.45 14.78 -7.05
C MET A 4 -35.46 15.06 -5.91
N GLU A 5 -35.89 14.85 -4.68
CA GLU A 5 -35.00 14.81 -3.53
C GLU A 5 -34.38 13.41 -3.46
N THR A 6 -33.10 13.32 -3.85
CA THR A 6 -32.27 12.12 -3.64
C THR A 6 -31.28 12.41 -2.53
N GLU A 7 -31.76 12.38 -1.29
CA GLU A 7 -30.90 12.45 -0.10
C GLU A 7 -30.46 11.04 0.30
N GLY A 8 -29.43 10.55 -0.39
CA GLY A 8 -28.77 9.29 -0.08
C GLY A 8 -27.34 9.29 -0.61
N SER A 9 -26.46 10.14 -0.07
CA SER A 9 -25.10 10.26 -0.62
C SER A 9 -24.00 10.73 0.36
N GLY A 10 -24.31 11.05 1.61
CA GLY A 10 -23.27 11.51 2.55
C GLY A 10 -22.61 10.40 3.36
N ARG A 11 -23.43 9.54 3.97
CA ARG A 11 -22.96 8.56 4.97
C ARG A 11 -22.43 7.28 4.32
N GLU A 12 -23.05 6.82 3.25
CA GLU A 12 -22.66 5.60 2.54
C GLU A 12 -21.31 5.76 1.83
N TYR A 13 -21.08 6.91 1.17
CA TYR A 13 -19.77 7.23 0.57
C TYR A 13 -18.67 7.36 1.63
N HIS A 14 -18.98 7.88 2.82
CA HIS A 14 -18.00 7.99 3.89
C HIS A 14 -17.70 6.63 4.55
N LEU A 15 -18.73 5.80 4.77
CA LEU A 15 -18.56 4.42 5.22
C LEU A 15 -17.78 3.57 4.20
N MET A 16 -18.05 3.77 2.90
CA MET A 16 -17.33 3.11 1.81
C MET A 16 -15.88 3.58 1.71
N LYS A 17 -15.57 4.85 2.01
CA LYS A 17 -14.20 5.37 2.03
C LYS A 17 -13.40 4.92 3.26
N CYS A 18 -14.01 4.88 4.44
CA CYS A 18 -13.37 4.33 5.65
C CYS A 18 -13.21 2.82 5.58
N ALA A 19 -14.14 2.09 4.93
CA ALA A 19 -13.99 0.67 4.63
C ALA A 19 -12.94 0.38 3.55
N ALA A 20 -12.59 1.38 2.73
CA ALA A 20 -11.59 1.28 1.66
C ALA A 20 -10.21 1.84 2.04
N GLN A 21 -9.96 2.17 3.31
CA GLN A 21 -8.58 2.33 3.80
C GLN A 21 -7.93 0.96 3.88
N VAL A 22 -7.66 0.35 2.72
CA VAL A 22 -6.81 -0.83 2.66
C VAL A 22 -5.45 -0.38 3.19
N GLU A 23 -5.00 -0.94 4.30
CA GLU A 23 -3.65 -0.70 4.80
C GLU A 23 -2.68 -1.60 4.03
N PHE A 24 -1.52 -1.07 3.70
CA PHE A 24 -0.50 -1.87 3.04
C PHE A 24 -0.02 -2.99 3.99
N PRO A 25 0.05 -4.26 3.55
CA PRO A 25 0.45 -5.36 4.42
C PRO A 25 1.90 -5.23 4.86
N LYS A 26 2.15 -5.34 6.17
CA LYS A 26 3.52 -5.42 6.72
C LYS A 26 4.14 -6.78 6.40
N PHE A 27 5.43 -6.80 6.07
CA PHE A 27 6.21 -8.03 5.92
C PHE A 27 7.09 -8.27 7.16
N ASP A 28 6.94 -9.40 7.82
CA ASP A 28 7.71 -9.80 9.01
C ASP A 28 8.85 -10.80 8.69
N GLY A 29 8.99 -11.19 7.43
CA GLY A 29 9.94 -12.19 6.97
C GLY A 29 9.35 -13.58 6.77
N GLU A 30 8.07 -13.80 7.08
CA GLU A 30 7.38 -15.08 6.91
C GLU A 30 6.32 -15.01 5.79
N ASP A 31 5.96 -16.16 5.21
CA ASP A 31 4.91 -16.30 4.20
C ASP A 31 4.98 -15.31 3.01
N LEU A 32 6.16 -15.16 2.42
CA LEU A 32 6.42 -14.27 1.27
C LEU A 32 5.35 -14.35 0.17
N ARG A 33 4.88 -15.55 -0.18
CA ARG A 33 3.88 -15.74 -1.24
C ARG A 33 2.56 -15.05 -0.93
N ASN A 34 2.07 -15.21 0.29
CA ASN A 34 0.82 -14.59 0.74
C ASN A 34 0.99 -13.07 0.87
N TRP A 35 2.15 -12.61 1.34
CA TRP A 35 2.45 -11.18 1.40
C TRP A 35 2.52 -10.53 0.00
N VAL A 36 3.17 -11.17 -0.97
CA VAL A 36 3.21 -10.67 -2.36
C VAL A 36 1.82 -10.60 -2.96
N PHE A 37 1.01 -11.64 -2.77
CA PHE A 37 -0.37 -11.66 -3.26
C PHE A 37 -1.20 -10.49 -2.70
N ARG A 38 -1.18 -10.29 -1.37
CA ARG A 38 -1.89 -9.16 -0.73
C ARG A 38 -1.36 -7.80 -1.17
N SER A 39 -0.05 -7.68 -1.41
CA SER A 39 0.55 -6.46 -1.93
C SER A 39 0.07 -6.15 -3.35
N GLN A 40 -0.07 -7.17 -4.19
CA GLN A 40 -0.62 -7.03 -5.55
C GLN A 40 -2.07 -6.54 -5.50
N GLU A 41 -2.92 -7.18 -4.68
CA GLU A 41 -4.31 -6.74 -4.48
C GLU A 41 -4.39 -5.29 -3.99
N PHE A 42 -3.53 -4.90 -3.04
CA PHE A 42 -3.45 -3.51 -2.59
C PHE A 42 -3.12 -2.57 -3.76
N PHE A 43 -2.10 -2.89 -4.57
CA PHE A 43 -1.67 -2.00 -5.65
C PHE A 43 -2.72 -1.86 -6.75
N GLU A 44 -3.51 -2.90 -7.01
CA GLU A 44 -4.62 -2.84 -7.95
C GLU A 44 -5.74 -1.92 -7.44
N VAL A 45 -6.06 -2.00 -6.14
CA VAL A 45 -7.09 -1.16 -5.51
C VAL A 45 -6.63 0.30 -5.38
N ASP A 46 -5.39 0.54 -4.96
CA ASP A 46 -4.80 1.88 -4.79
C ASP A 46 -4.38 2.52 -6.12
N GLN A 47 -4.39 1.75 -7.22
CA GLN A 47 -3.87 2.17 -8.54
C GLN A 47 -2.41 2.63 -8.47
N THR A 48 -1.60 1.97 -7.65
CA THR A 48 -0.20 2.34 -7.44
C THR A 48 0.59 2.16 -8.74
N LEU A 49 1.30 3.22 -9.15
CA LEU A 49 2.17 3.20 -10.33
C LEU A 49 3.27 2.13 -10.20
N GLU A 50 3.57 1.44 -11.30
CA GLU A 50 4.55 0.34 -11.34
C GLU A 50 5.92 0.72 -10.75
N GLU A 51 6.41 1.93 -11.08
CA GLU A 51 7.67 2.49 -10.58
C GLU A 51 7.68 2.78 -9.06
N MET A 52 6.50 2.89 -8.45
CA MET A 52 6.33 3.18 -7.03
C MET A 52 6.09 1.94 -6.18
N LYS A 53 5.63 0.82 -6.77
CA LYS A 53 5.27 -0.40 -6.04
C LYS A 53 6.38 -0.89 -5.11
N VAL A 54 7.60 -1.00 -5.62
CA VAL A 54 8.75 -1.46 -4.82
C VAL A 54 9.06 -0.51 -3.65
N ARG A 55 8.96 0.80 -3.88
CA ARG A 55 9.19 1.80 -2.83
C ARG A 55 8.12 1.74 -1.76
N VAL A 56 6.85 1.59 -2.15
CA VAL A 56 5.73 1.42 -1.21
C VAL A 56 5.93 0.16 -0.40
N ALA A 57 6.15 -0.99 -1.05
CA ALA A 57 6.40 -2.25 -0.38
C ALA A 57 7.55 -2.18 0.64
N ALA A 58 8.67 -1.55 0.26
CA ALA A 58 9.84 -1.44 1.12
C ALA A 58 9.62 -0.57 2.37
N MET A 59 8.74 0.44 2.31
CA MET A 59 8.38 1.25 3.49
C MET A 59 7.64 0.43 4.57
N HIS A 60 7.07 -0.71 4.19
CA HIS A 60 6.32 -1.59 5.08
C HIS A 60 7.07 -2.89 5.43
N PHE A 61 8.37 -2.95 5.17
CA PHE A 61 9.22 -4.02 5.69
C PHE A 61 9.39 -3.90 7.21
N GLY A 62 9.24 -5.02 7.91
CA GLY A 62 9.52 -5.14 9.33
C GLY A 62 10.95 -5.57 9.58
N ASP A 63 11.57 -4.94 10.59
CA ASP A 63 12.85 -5.30 11.23
C ASP A 63 13.88 -5.90 10.26
N ARG A 64 13.98 -7.24 10.21
CA ARG A 64 14.96 -7.97 9.38
C ARG A 64 14.82 -7.72 7.88
N ALA A 65 13.60 -7.57 7.37
CA ALA A 65 13.37 -7.30 5.96
C ALA A 65 13.80 -5.87 5.58
N PHE A 66 13.68 -4.93 6.52
CA PHE A 66 14.14 -3.56 6.32
C PHE A 66 15.67 -3.49 6.30
N GLU A 67 16.35 -4.16 7.23
CA GLU A 67 17.81 -4.27 7.25
C GLU A 67 18.37 -4.86 5.94
N TRP A 68 17.75 -5.92 5.42
CA TRP A 68 18.11 -6.49 4.11
C TRP A 68 17.99 -5.45 2.99
N TYR A 69 16.87 -4.70 2.96
CA TYR A 69 16.63 -3.71 1.93
C TYR A 69 17.65 -2.56 1.98
N GLN A 70 18.04 -2.11 3.18
CA GLN A 70 19.11 -1.13 3.35
C GLN A 70 20.44 -1.64 2.79
N GLY A 71 20.86 -2.87 3.16
CA GLY A 71 22.09 -3.47 2.64
C GLY A 71 22.07 -3.63 1.12
N PHE A 72 20.92 -4.00 0.55
CA PHE A 72 20.72 -4.06 -0.90
C PHE A 72 20.88 -2.69 -1.59
N LEU A 73 20.39 -1.61 -0.99
CA LEU A 73 20.56 -0.26 -1.51
C LEU A 73 22.02 0.21 -1.42
N GLU A 74 22.71 -0.13 -0.33
CA GLU A 74 24.14 0.16 -0.14
C GLU A 74 25.00 -0.54 -1.19
N GLU A 75 24.79 -1.82 -1.44
CA GLU A 75 25.51 -2.61 -2.46
C GLU A 75 25.35 -1.99 -3.86
N ARG A 76 24.20 -1.38 -4.13
CA ARG A 76 23.89 -0.75 -5.42
C ARG A 76 24.30 0.70 -5.53
N GLY A 77 24.92 1.28 -4.48
CA GLY A 77 25.22 2.71 -4.42
C GLY A 77 23.97 3.59 -4.49
N MET A 78 22.80 3.01 -4.20
CA MET A 78 21.49 3.68 -4.21
C MET A 78 21.13 4.25 -2.82
N HIS A 79 22.02 4.12 -1.84
CA HIS A 79 21.89 4.78 -0.55
C HIS A 79 21.88 6.31 -0.77
N ARG A 80 20.73 6.95 -0.54
CA ARG A 80 20.63 8.41 -0.56
C ARG A 80 21.45 8.96 0.63
N PRO A 81 22.56 9.68 0.41
CA PRO A 81 23.31 10.26 1.53
C PRO A 81 22.41 11.26 2.27
N SER A 82 22.52 11.25 3.60
CA SER A 82 21.78 12.11 4.52
C SER A 82 22.05 13.59 4.30
#